data_AF-A0A0C3DC78-F1
#
_entry.id   AF-A0A0C3DC78-F1
#
_cell.length_a   1.000
_cell.length_b   1.000
_cell.length_c   1.000
_cell.angle_alpha   90.00
_cell.angle_beta   90.00
_cell.angle_gamma   90.00
#
_symmetry.space_group_name_H-M   'P 1'
#
loop_
_entity.id
_entity.type
_entity.pdbx_description
1 polymer ?
#
loop_
_entity_poly.entity_id
_entity_poly.type
_entity_poly.pdbx_seq_one_letter_code
_entity_poly.pdbx_strand_id
1 'polypeptide(L)'
;MALLDQSGTFFSSAQIKTTITTLGLKSPNNLLSRLLDRKDAFIAATKNISNDRRLVLTRNGYLALAAISAGVGDQVWILCGPSTPFVLRPLSNGRYMLMGEAYVHGIMHGEAVKAGKVQFEDIELQ
;
A
#
# COMPACT_ATOMS: atom_id res chain seq x y z
N MET A 1 -3.14 -5.29 -4.82
CA MET A 1 -3.27 -4.95 -3.38
C MET A 1 -4.31 -5.86 -2.72
N ALA A 2 -4.35 -5.91 -1.38
CA ALA A 2 -5.46 -6.49 -0.62
C ALA A 2 -6.13 -5.42 0.23
N LEU A 3 -7.46 -5.42 0.24
CA LEU A 3 -8.28 -4.44 0.94
C LEU A 3 -8.61 -4.96 2.34
N LEU A 4 -8.36 -4.15 3.36
CA LEU A 4 -8.42 -4.65 4.74
C LEU A 4 -9.63 -4.17 5.52
N ASP A 5 -10.17 -2.99 5.22
CA ASP A 5 -11.31 -2.44 5.96
C ASP A 5 -11.78 -1.09 5.36
N GLN A 6 -13.09 -0.80 5.40
CA GLN A 6 -13.67 0.52 5.12
C GLN A 6 -14.03 1.32 6.38
N SER A 7 -14.13 0.66 7.54
CA SER A 7 -14.59 1.23 8.81
C SER A 7 -13.54 2.10 9.53
N GLY A 8 -12.34 2.25 8.95
CA GLY A 8 -11.28 3.06 9.54
C GLY A 8 -10.70 2.48 10.83
N THR A 9 -10.95 1.20 11.11
CA THR A 9 -10.49 0.57 12.35
C THR A 9 -9.01 0.23 12.23
N PHE A 10 -8.20 0.68 13.20
CA PHE A 10 -6.77 0.37 13.22
C PHE A 10 -6.53 -1.15 13.31
N PHE A 11 -5.65 -1.64 12.44
CA PHE A 11 -5.39 -3.05 12.16
C PHE A 11 -4.85 -3.79 13.40
N SER A 12 -5.68 -4.55 14.09
CA SER A 12 -5.23 -5.38 15.22
C SER A 12 -4.30 -6.51 14.76
N SER A 13 -3.42 -6.98 15.66
CA SER A 13 -2.53 -8.12 15.42
C SER A 13 -3.27 -9.37 14.93
N ALA A 14 -4.53 -9.56 15.34
CA ALA A 14 -5.39 -10.66 14.88
C ALA A 14 -5.85 -10.47 13.42
N GLN A 15 -6.31 -9.26 13.07
CA GLN A 15 -6.67 -8.94 11.69
C GLN A 15 -5.47 -9.09 10.75
N ILE A 16 -4.26 -8.69 11.18
CA ILE A 16 -3.01 -8.90 10.42
C ILE A 16 -2.82 -10.37 10.06
N LYS A 17 -2.89 -11.25 11.08
CA LYS A 17 -2.67 -12.70 10.92
C LYS A 17 -3.71 -13.33 10.00
N THR A 18 -4.98 -12.98 10.18
CA THR A 18 -6.08 -13.50 9.35
C THR A 18 -5.88 -13.09 7.89
N THR A 19 -5.65 -11.81 7.64
CA THR A 19 -5.41 -11.29 6.28
C THR A 19 -4.24 -11.97 5.59
N ILE A 20 -3.08 -12.12 6.25
CA ILE A 20 -1.91 -12.77 5.66
C ILE A 20 -2.24 -14.20 5.23
N THR A 21 -2.94 -14.93 6.10
CA THR A 21 -3.37 -16.31 5.85
C THR A 21 -4.34 -16.38 4.67
N THR A 22 -5.38 -15.53 4.66
CA THR A 22 -6.42 -15.48 3.61
C THR A 22 -5.83 -15.15 2.24
N LEU A 23 -4.85 -14.26 2.17
CA LEU A 23 -4.24 -13.83 0.91
C LEU A 23 -3.20 -14.81 0.36
N GLY A 24 -2.90 -15.89 1.09
CA GLY A 24 -1.88 -16.85 0.69
C GLY A 24 -0.51 -16.20 0.47
N LEU A 25 -0.20 -15.12 1.20
CA LEU A 25 1.08 -14.44 1.11
C LEU A 25 2.15 -15.39 1.67
N LYS A 26 2.79 -16.15 0.78
CA LYS A 26 3.87 -17.08 1.13
C LYS A 26 4.99 -16.29 1.79
N SER A 27 5.20 -16.57 3.08
CA SER A 27 6.12 -15.87 3.96
C SER A 27 7.54 -15.82 3.39
N PRO A 28 8.15 -14.64 3.16
CA PRO A 28 9.59 -14.49 3.18
C PRO A 28 10.01 -14.41 4.66
N ASN A 29 9.84 -15.52 5.39
CA ASN A 29 10.23 -15.80 6.79
C ASN A 29 10.10 -14.74 7.90
N ASN A 30 9.52 -13.55 7.67
CA ASN A 30 9.36 -12.50 8.70
C ASN A 30 8.28 -11.44 8.34
N LEU A 31 7.27 -11.78 7.51
CA LEU A 31 6.24 -10.79 7.12
C LEU A 31 5.38 -10.32 8.31
N LEU A 32 4.94 -11.26 9.14
CA LEU A 32 4.11 -10.95 10.31
C LEU A 32 4.86 -10.10 11.33
N SER A 33 6.10 -10.47 11.69
CA SER A 33 6.93 -9.68 12.60
C SER A 33 7.14 -8.27 12.08
N ARG A 34 7.54 -8.12 10.82
CA ARG A 34 7.70 -6.80 10.18
C ARG A 34 6.43 -5.94 10.19
N LEU A 35 5.26 -6.55 9.97
CA LEU A 35 3.99 -5.82 9.99
C LEU A 35 3.60 -5.41 11.41
N LEU A 36 3.86 -6.27 12.40
CA LEU A 36 3.63 -5.93 13.81
C LEU A 36 4.57 -4.81 14.27
N ASP A 37 5.86 -4.88 13.92
CA ASP A 37 6.86 -3.88 14.26
C ASP A 37 6.54 -2.50 13.65
N ARG A 38 6.01 -2.50 12.43
CA ARG A 38 5.65 -1.27 11.70
C ARG A 38 4.27 -0.75 12.06
N LYS A 39 3.41 -1.55 12.70
CA LYS A 39 2.02 -1.20 12.98
C LYS A 39 1.94 0.09 13.79
N ASP A 40 2.71 0.21 14.87
CA ASP A 40 2.58 1.35 15.78
C ASP A 40 3.07 2.65 15.13
N ALA A 41 4.18 2.59 14.40
CA ALA A 41 4.68 3.71 13.62
C ALA A 41 3.70 4.11 12.50
N PHE A 42 3.07 3.14 11.85
CA PHE A 42 2.01 3.38 10.87
C PHE A 42 0.81 4.07 11.50
N ILE A 43 0.30 3.57 12.63
CA ILE A 43 -0.83 4.16 13.36
C ILE A 43 -0.51 5.61 13.74
N ALA A 44 0.67 5.84 14.32
CA ALA A 44 1.10 7.18 14.72
C ALA A 44 1.15 8.15 13.52
N ALA A 45 1.72 7.71 12.39
CA ALA A 45 1.85 8.53 11.19
C ALA A 45 0.51 8.78 10.47
N THR A 46 -0.49 7.93 10.67
CA THR A 46 -1.75 7.98 9.94
C THR A 46 -2.95 8.50 10.73
N LYS A 47 -2.75 8.77 12.02
CA LYS A 47 -3.81 9.14 12.98
C LYS A 47 -4.75 10.27 12.52
N ASN A 48 -4.24 11.22 11.74
CA ASN A 48 -4.98 12.42 11.32
C ASN A 48 -5.31 12.46 9.82
N ILE A 49 -5.02 11.39 9.07
CA ILE A 49 -5.16 11.37 7.59
C ILE A 49 -5.98 10.18 7.08
N SER A 50 -6.72 9.49 7.98
CA SER A 50 -7.50 8.31 7.65
C SER A 50 -8.91 8.58 7.13
N ASN A 51 -9.42 9.81 7.23
CA ASN A 51 -10.75 10.15 6.72
C ASN A 51 -10.80 9.94 5.19
N ASP A 52 -11.84 9.25 4.70
CA ASP A 52 -12.03 8.90 3.28
C ASP A 52 -10.87 8.09 2.66
N ARG A 53 -10.11 7.39 3.50
CA ARG A 53 -9.02 6.50 3.07
C ARG A 53 -9.30 5.08 3.52
N ARG A 54 -8.83 4.14 2.71
CA ARG A 54 -8.90 2.70 2.98
C ARG A 54 -7.53 2.20 3.40
N LEU A 55 -7.54 1.35 4.42
CA LEU A 55 -6.34 0.60 4.82
C LEU A 55 -6.04 -0.50 3.80
N VAL A 56 -4.80 -0.55 3.35
CA VAL A 56 -4.32 -1.50 2.36
C VAL A 56 -3.07 -2.22 2.85
N LEU A 57 -3.03 -3.53 2.59
CA LEU A 57 -1.81 -4.33 2.63
C LEU A 57 -1.39 -4.68 1.20
N THR A 58 -0.18 -4.30 0.83
CA THR A 58 0.37 -4.68 -0.47
C THR A 58 0.87 -6.13 -0.44
N ARG A 59 0.99 -6.78 -1.61
CA ARG A 59 1.53 -8.14 -1.72
C ARG A 59 2.97 -8.24 -1.19
N ASN A 60 3.70 -7.13 -1.22
CA ASN A 60 5.08 -7.02 -0.73
C ASN A 60 5.16 -6.69 0.77
N GLY A 61 4.02 -6.67 1.48
CA GLY A 61 4.00 -6.49 2.93
C GLY A 61 4.10 -5.05 3.42
N TYR A 62 3.71 -4.07 2.60
CA TYR A 62 3.64 -2.67 3.02
C TYR A 62 2.23 -2.32 3.51
N LEU A 63 2.15 -1.60 4.62
CA LEU A 63 0.94 -0.95 5.10
C LEU A 63 0.77 0.40 4.40
N ALA A 64 -0.44 0.66 3.92
CA ALA A 64 -0.76 1.88 3.20
C ALA A 64 -2.17 2.41 3.53
N LEU A 65 -2.36 3.72 3.36
CA LEU A 65 -3.67 4.36 3.20
C LEU A 65 -3.83 4.78 1.75
N ALA A 66 -4.92 4.34 1.12
CA ALA A 66 -5.26 4.67 -0.26
C ALA A 66 -6.65 5.30 -0.35
N ALA A 67 -7.01 5.87 -1.49
CA ALA A 67 -8.39 6.32 -1.75
C ALA A 67 -9.42 5.19 -1.54
N ILE A 68 -10.65 5.53 -1.14
CA ILE A 68 -11.73 4.54 -0.93
C ILE A 68 -12.07 3.73 -2.21
N SER A 69 -11.80 4.31 -3.38
CA SER A 69 -11.94 3.69 -4.70
C SER A 69 -10.91 2.59 -4.97
N ALA A 70 -9.85 2.49 -4.16
CA ALA A 70 -8.80 1.49 -4.32
C ALA A 70 -9.34 0.07 -4.10
N GLY A 71 -8.94 -0.82 -5.01
CA GLY A 71 -9.45 -2.16 -5.23
C GLY A 71 -8.40 -3.27 -5.02
N VAL A 72 -8.87 -4.50 -4.88
CA VAL A 72 -8.01 -5.66 -5.12
C VAL A 72 -7.59 -5.63 -6.60
N GLY A 73 -6.32 -5.94 -6.87
CA GLY A 73 -5.72 -5.83 -8.21
C GLY A 73 -5.01 -4.50 -8.49
N ASP A 74 -5.33 -3.44 -7.75
CA ASP A 74 -4.61 -2.16 -7.88
C ASP A 74 -3.15 -2.28 -7.45
N GLN A 75 -2.34 -1.36 -7.96
CA GLN A 75 -0.89 -1.30 -7.80
C GLN A 75 -0.46 0.03 -7.18
N VAL A 76 0.60 0.00 -6.38
CA VAL A 76 1.24 1.19 -5.83
C VAL A 76 2.42 1.57 -6.73
N TRP A 77 2.44 2.82 -7.16
CA TRP A 77 3.45 3.39 -8.03
C TRP A 77 4.11 4.61 -7.38
N ILE A 78 5.40 4.80 -7.66
CA ILE A 78 6.10 6.05 -7.36
C ILE A 78 6.29 6.73 -8.71
N LEU A 79 5.62 7.87 -8.91
CA LEU A 79 5.74 8.64 -10.14
C LEU A 79 6.92 9.61 -10.02
N CYS A 80 7.63 9.85 -11.13
CA CYS A 80 8.68 10.85 -11.18
C CYS A 80 8.09 12.25 -11.03
N GLY A 81 8.62 13.03 -10.08
CA GLY A 81 8.22 14.43 -9.83
C GLY A 81 7.45 14.61 -8.52
N PRO A 82 6.28 13.97 -8.33
CA PRO A 82 5.55 14.03 -7.07
C PRO A 82 6.32 13.41 -5.89
N SER A 83 6.08 13.92 -4.68
CA SER A 83 6.69 13.43 -3.44
C SER A 83 5.87 12.34 -2.74
N THR A 84 4.84 11.79 -3.39
CA THR A 84 3.92 10.82 -2.79
C THR A 84 3.69 9.61 -3.71
N PRO A 85 3.52 8.40 -3.17
CA PRO A 85 3.04 7.25 -3.93
C PRO A 85 1.61 7.44 -4.46
N PHE A 86 1.29 6.75 -5.55
CA PHE A 86 -0.03 6.72 -6.18
C PHE A 86 -0.56 5.30 -6.31
N VAL A 87 -1.88 5.17 -6.38
CA VAL A 87 -2.56 3.93 -6.70
C VAL A 87 -3.00 3.98 -8.16
N LEU A 88 -2.54 3.02 -8.95
CA LEU A 88 -2.92 2.84 -10.34
C LEU A 88 -3.65 1.51 -10.51
N ARG A 89 -4.74 1.55 -11.29
CA ARG A 89 -5.47 0.36 -11.70
C ARG A 89 -5.07 -0.02 -13.13
N PRO A 90 -4.45 -1.18 -13.35
CA PRO A 90 -4.17 -1.66 -14.71
C PRO A 90 -5.49 -1.95 -15.44
N LEU A 91 -5.56 -1.56 -16.71
CA LEU A 91 -6.69 -1.81 -17.60
C LEU A 91 -6.31 -2.87 -18.65
N SER A 92 -7.32 -3.48 -19.28
CA SER A 92 -7.12 -4.52 -20.29
C SER A 92 -6.41 -4.04 -21.57
N ASN A 93 -6.40 -2.73 -21.82
CA ASN A 93 -5.77 -2.09 -22.98
C ASN A 93 -4.31 -1.68 -22.74
N GLY A 94 -3.69 -2.08 -21.62
CA GLY A 94 -2.32 -1.71 -21.26
C GLY A 94 -2.16 -0.33 -20.64
N ARG A 95 -3.23 0.47 -20.55
CA ARG A 95 -3.23 1.76 -19.85
C ARG A 95 -3.57 1.59 -18.37
N TYR A 96 -3.39 2.67 -17.61
CA TYR A 96 -3.67 2.72 -16.19
C TYR A 96 -4.70 3.79 -15.87
N MET A 97 -5.60 3.49 -14.95
CA MET A 97 -6.48 4.50 -14.35
C MET A 97 -5.88 4.99 -13.03
N LEU A 98 -5.76 6.30 -12.86
CA LEU A 98 -5.29 6.91 -11.63
C LEU A 98 -6.40 6.85 -10.56
N MET A 99 -6.17 6.08 -9.49
CA MET A 99 -7.14 5.95 -8.40
C MET A 99 -6.95 7.01 -7.31
N GLY A 100 -5.76 7.60 -7.23
CA GLY A 100 -5.42 8.68 -6.31
C GLY A 100 -4.09 8.46 -5.57
N GLU A 101 -3.76 9.40 -4.69
CA GLU A 101 -2.58 9.32 -3.83
C GLU A 101 -2.70 8.24 -2.76
N ALA A 102 -1.55 7.75 -2.30
CA ALA A 102 -1.46 6.84 -1.18
C ALA A 102 -0.32 7.22 -0.23
N TYR A 103 -0.60 7.14 1.08
CA TYR A 103 0.44 7.06 2.08
C TYR A 103 0.91 5.61 2.16
N VAL A 104 2.22 5.37 1.98
CA VAL A 104 2.81 4.02 2.06
C VAL A 104 3.97 4.05 3.04
N HIS A 105 3.82 3.34 4.15
CA HIS A 105 4.78 3.42 5.24
C HIS A 105 6.09 2.69 4.91
N GLY A 106 7.20 3.38 5.15
CA GLY A 106 8.53 2.94 4.74
C GLY A 106 8.81 3.11 3.23
N ILE A 107 8.01 3.93 2.53
CA ILE A 107 8.20 4.28 1.12
C ILE A 107 8.08 5.80 0.91
N MET A 108 7.11 6.44 1.57
CA MET A 108 6.74 7.85 1.34
C MET A 108 7.87 8.87 1.62
N HIS A 109 8.91 8.53 2.37
CA HIS A 109 10.05 9.41 2.64
C HIS A 109 11.29 9.08 1.77
N GLY A 110 11.05 8.43 0.63
CA GLY A 110 12.06 8.11 -0.37
C GLY A 110 12.92 6.90 -0.04
N GLU A 111 12.55 6.10 0.97
CA GLU A 111 13.29 4.91 1.38
C GLU A 111 13.41 3.89 0.23
N ALA A 112 12.38 3.79 -0.62
CA ALA A 112 12.38 2.93 -1.81
C ALA A 112 13.46 3.31 -2.81
N VAL A 113 13.64 4.61 -3.04
CA VAL A 113 14.62 5.15 -3.99
C VAL A 113 16.03 5.03 -3.43
N LYS A 114 16.21 5.34 -2.14
CA LYS A 114 17.49 5.24 -1.44
C LYS A 114 18.04 3.81 -1.36
N ALA A 115 17.18 2.80 -1.40
CA ALA A 115 17.57 1.39 -1.37
C ALA A 115 18.28 0.89 -2.66
N GLY A 116 18.40 1.74 -3.69
CA GLY A 116 19.33 1.54 -4.82
C GLY A 116 18.89 0.51 -5.88
N LYS A 117 17.66 0.01 -5.83
CA LYS A 117 17.09 -0.92 -6.83
C LYS A 117 15.74 -0.39 -7.33
N VAL A 118 15.77 0.68 -8.10
CA VAL A 118 14.58 1.22 -8.78
C VAL A 118 14.73 1.03 -10.27
N GLN A 119 13.71 0.47 -10.91
CA GLN A 119 13.56 0.46 -12.36
C GLN A 119 12.46 1.45 -12.71
N PHE A 120 12.70 2.24 -13.75
CA PHE A 120 11.68 3.13 -14.32
C PHE A 120 11.10 2.48 -15.55
N GLU A 121 9.80 2.61 -15.71
CA GLU A 121 9.08 2.24 -16.92
C GLU A 121 8.06 3.32 -17.24
N ASP A 122 7.84 3.55 -18.53
CA ASP A 122 6.83 4.49 -19.00
C ASP A 122 5.45 3.85 -18.90
N ILE A 123 4.46 4.64 -18.49
CA ILE A 123 3.07 4.23 -18.39
C ILE A 123 2.17 5.24 -19.10
N GLU A 124 1.06 4.76 -19.62
CA GLU A 124 0.01 5.61 -20.18
C GLU A 124 -1.20 5.62 -19.25
N LEU A 125 -1.71 6.82 -18.96
CA LEU A 125 -2.96 6.99 -18.22
C LEU A 125 -4.16 6.98 -19.17
N GLN A 126 -5.31 6.53 -18.68
CA GLN A 126 -6.57 6.56 -19.44
C GLN A 126 -7.06 7.98 -19.70
#